data_AF-A0A6S7FXV5-F1
#
_entry.id   AF-A0A6S7FXV5-F1
#
_cell.length_a   1.000
_cell.length_b   1.000
_cell.length_c   1.000
_cell.angle_alpha   90.00
_cell.angle_beta   90.00
_cell.angle_gamma   90.00
#
_symmetry.space_group_name_H-M   'P 1'
#
loop_
_entity.id
_entity.type
_entity.pdbx_description
1 polymer ?
#
loop_
_entity_poly.entity_id
_entity_poly.type
_entity_poly.pdbx_seq_one_letter_code
_entity_poly.pdbx_strand_id
1 'polypeptide(L)'
;MAPAVAKFIATRSIDEAATLVCLDDIPDLEYRDYAQKVLEASKSEELVELCENPTVLGLLDSAGFVGQQLSLENAHVAVQQIIMHEVLNKRSGEMADIASGMETLSLQKLLSACPDLVNVVFPLSKA
;
A
#
# COMPACT_ATOMS: atom_id res chain seq x y z
N MET A 1 -8.98 8.37 -5.16
CA MET A 1 -7.85 8.27 -4.21
C MET A 1 -8.04 7.00 -3.40
N ALA A 2 -6.99 6.24 -3.13
CA ALA A 2 -7.10 5.04 -2.28
C ALA A 2 -7.55 5.44 -0.86
N PRO A 3 -8.45 4.67 -0.20
CA PRO A 3 -8.92 4.98 1.15
C PRO A 3 -7.79 5.11 2.18
N ALA A 4 -6.78 4.25 2.09
CA ALA A 4 -5.61 4.26 2.98
C ALA A 4 -4.82 5.58 2.88
N VAL A 5 -4.64 6.12 1.67
CA VAL A 5 -3.97 7.40 1.43
C VAL A 5 -4.75 8.56 2.06
N ALA A 6 -6.07 8.59 1.87
CA ALA A 6 -6.92 9.62 2.45
C ALA A 6 -6.91 9.57 4.00
N LYS A 7 -6.93 8.36 4.56
CA LYS A 7 -6.80 8.14 6.00
C LYS A 7 -5.45 8.61 6.53
N PHE A 8 -4.35 8.30 5.83
CA PHE A 8 -3.02 8.78 6.19
C PHE A 8 -2.95 10.31 6.19
N ILE A 9 -3.49 10.98 5.16
CA ILE A 9 -3.48 12.45 5.10
C ILE A 9 -4.27 13.04 6.28
N ALA A 10 -5.39 12.42 6.65
CA ALA A 10 -6.21 12.86 7.76
C ALA A 10 -5.55 12.64 9.13
N THR A 11 -4.85 11.53 9.35
CA THR A 11 -4.36 11.15 10.70
C THR A 11 -2.85 11.26 10.88
N ARG A 12 -2.09 11.33 9.79
CA ARG A 12 -0.63 11.20 9.74
C ARG A 12 -0.10 9.88 10.33
N SER A 13 -0.95 8.87 10.44
CA SER A 13 -0.61 7.57 11.02
C SER A 13 -0.61 6.51 9.93
N ILE A 14 0.58 5.93 9.68
CA ILE A 14 0.72 4.77 8.80
C ILE A 14 -0.05 3.58 9.39
N ASP A 15 0.03 3.39 10.71
CA ASP A 15 -0.62 2.26 11.38
C ASP A 15 -2.15 2.28 11.22
N GLU A 16 -2.77 3.46 11.32
CA GLU A 16 -4.20 3.59 11.06
C GLU A 16 -4.55 3.40 9.58
N ALA A 17 -3.74 3.94 8.68
CA ALA A 17 -3.95 3.84 7.24
C ALA A 17 -3.75 2.40 6.73
N ALA A 18 -2.83 1.65 7.31
CA ALA A 18 -2.50 0.26 6.97
C ALA A 18 -3.70 -0.68 7.07
N THR A 19 -4.67 -0.36 7.94
CA THR A 19 -5.89 -1.17 8.10
C THR A 19 -6.82 -1.12 6.88
N LEU A 20 -6.62 -0.16 5.98
CA LEU A 20 -7.48 0.08 4.81
C LEU A 20 -6.80 -0.25 3.49
N VAL A 21 -5.54 -0.69 3.50
CA VAL A 21 -4.83 -1.04 2.27
C VAL A 21 -5.36 -2.35 1.68
N CYS A 22 -5.57 -2.37 0.38
CA CYS A 22 -5.91 -3.60 -0.34
C CYS A 22 -5.09 -3.74 -1.63
N LEU A 23 -5.13 -4.93 -2.22
CA LEU A 23 -4.41 -5.22 -3.46
C LEU A 23 -4.86 -4.32 -4.63
N ASP A 24 -6.14 -3.93 -4.65
CA ASP A 24 -6.69 -3.02 -5.67
C ASP A 24 -6.18 -1.57 -5.53
N ASP A 25 -5.61 -1.21 -4.39
CA ASP A 25 -5.02 0.11 -4.17
C ASP A 25 -3.63 0.25 -4.81
N ILE A 26 -3.00 -0.85 -5.26
CA ILE A 26 -1.72 -0.80 -5.97
C ILE A 26 -1.94 -0.09 -7.32
N PRO A 27 -1.29 1.06 -7.55
CA PRO A 27 -1.54 1.87 -8.75
C PRO A 27 -0.94 1.28 -10.02
N ASP A 28 0.14 0.50 -9.89
CA ASP A 28 0.81 -0.16 -11.00
C ASP A 28 0.15 -1.53 -11.26
N LEU A 29 -0.44 -1.69 -12.45
CA LEU A 29 -1.19 -2.89 -12.82
C LEU A 29 -0.28 -4.12 -12.89
N GLU A 30 0.96 -3.97 -13.38
CA GLU A 30 1.89 -5.08 -13.47
C GLU A 30 2.30 -5.55 -12.06
N TYR A 31 2.51 -4.61 -11.14
CA TYR A 31 2.86 -4.94 -9.76
C TYR A 31 1.71 -5.60 -9.02
N ARG A 32 0.49 -5.13 -9.25
CA ARG A 32 -0.73 -5.74 -8.73
C ARG A 32 -0.88 -7.17 -9.22
N ASP A 33 -0.66 -7.41 -10.51
CA ASP A 33 -0.77 -8.74 -11.10
C ASP A 33 0.28 -9.70 -10.52
N TYR A 34 1.52 -9.25 -10.30
CA TYR A 34 2.53 -10.08 -9.63
C TYR A 34 2.20 -10.36 -8.16
N ALA A 35 1.73 -9.35 -7.41
CA ALA A 35 1.30 -9.54 -6.03
C ALA A 35 0.13 -10.54 -5.94
N GLN A 36 -0.80 -10.50 -6.89
CA GLN A 36 -1.91 -11.45 -6.98
C GLN A 36 -1.40 -12.87 -7.31
N LYS A 37 -0.49 -13.02 -8.27
CA LYS A 37 0.12 -14.32 -8.59
C LYS A 37 0.85 -14.94 -7.40
N VAL A 38 1.51 -14.13 -6.57
CA VAL A 38 2.17 -14.61 -5.34
C VAL A 38 1.14 -15.09 -4.32
N LEU A 39 -0.02 -14.43 -4.19
CA LEU A 39 -1.11 -14.89 -3.31
C LEU A 39 -1.82 -16.16 -3.81
N GLU A 40 -1.97 -16.30 -5.13
CA GLU A 40 -2.69 -17.41 -5.76
C GLU A 40 -1.81 -18.65 -5.95
N ALA A 41 -0.49 -18.51 -5.80
CA ALA A 41 0.44 -19.62 -5.88
C ALA A 41 0.07 -20.70 -4.85
N SER A 42 -0.12 -21.92 -5.35
CA SER A 42 -0.51 -23.07 -4.52
C SER A 42 0.59 -24.11 -4.42
N LYS A 43 1.70 -23.90 -5.14
CA LYS A 43 2.88 -24.75 -5.12
C LYS A 43 4.14 -23.94 -4.92
N SER A 44 5.12 -24.54 -4.25
CA SER A 44 6.42 -23.90 -4.03
C SER A 44 7.17 -23.65 -5.35
N GLU A 45 7.01 -24.52 -6.35
CA GLU A 45 7.65 -24.33 -7.66
C GLU A 45 7.17 -23.05 -8.36
N GLU A 46 5.87 -22.72 -8.25
CA GLU A 46 5.29 -21.50 -8.84
C GLU A 46 5.90 -20.23 -8.21
N LEU A 47 6.15 -20.25 -6.90
CA LEU A 47 6.81 -19.15 -6.20
C LEU A 47 8.28 -19.01 -6.60
N VAL A 48 8.98 -20.13 -6.81
CA VAL A 48 10.37 -20.12 -7.28
C VAL A 48 10.46 -19.52 -8.68
N GLU A 49 9.59 -19.94 -9.60
CA GLU A 49 9.50 -19.39 -10.96
C GLU A 49 9.18 -17.89 -10.94
N LEU A 50 8.26 -17.45 -10.07
CA LEU A 50 7.97 -16.03 -9.88
C LEU A 50 9.19 -15.25 -9.38
N CYS A 51 9.99 -15.83 -8.48
CA CYS A 51 11.23 -15.21 -7.99
C CYS A 51 12.37 -15.20 -9.03
N GLU A 52 12.26 -15.90 -10.17
CA GLU A 52 13.20 -15.72 -11.28
C GLU A 52 12.92 -14.43 -12.07
N ASN A 53 11.72 -13.86 -11.91
CA ASN A 53 11.36 -12.60 -12.55
C ASN A 53 12.01 -11.41 -11.80
N PRO A 54 12.85 -10.59 -12.47
CA PRO A 54 13.54 -9.48 -11.84
C PRO A 54 12.58 -8.41 -11.29
N THR A 55 11.38 -8.27 -11.86
CA THR A 55 10.36 -7.35 -11.37
C THR A 55 9.81 -7.80 -10.02
N VAL A 56 9.58 -9.11 -9.84
CA VAL A 56 9.12 -9.68 -8.56
C VAL A 56 10.20 -9.53 -7.48
N LEU A 57 11.46 -9.78 -7.83
CA LEU A 57 12.58 -9.55 -6.91
C LEU A 57 12.70 -8.07 -6.51
N GLY A 58 12.60 -7.15 -7.47
CA GLY A 58 12.63 -5.72 -7.21
C GLY A 58 11.47 -5.25 -6.33
N LEU A 59 10.28 -5.83 -6.50
CA LEU A 59 9.12 -5.59 -5.66
C LEU A 59 9.34 -6.05 -4.20
N LEU A 60 9.83 -7.28 -4.02
CA LEU A 60 10.12 -7.83 -2.70
C LEU A 60 11.21 -7.02 -1.99
N ASP A 61 12.28 -6.67 -2.70
CA ASP A 61 13.37 -5.86 -2.16
C ASP A 61 12.90 -4.46 -1.75
N SER A 62 12.16 -3.78 -2.62
CA SER A 62 11.59 -2.46 -2.33
C SER A 62 10.61 -2.49 -1.15
N ALA A 63 9.86 -3.58 -1.01
CA ALA A 63 8.93 -3.80 0.09
C ALA A 63 9.63 -4.12 1.44
N GLY A 64 10.95 -4.35 1.43
CA GLY A 64 11.71 -4.75 2.61
C GLY A 64 11.60 -6.24 2.94
N PHE A 65 11.08 -7.05 2.02
CA PHE A 65 11.07 -8.50 2.13
C PHE A 65 12.45 -9.06 1.74
N VAL A 66 13.45 -8.83 2.59
CA VAL A 66 14.85 -9.16 2.32
C VAL A 66 15.34 -10.25 3.28
N GLY A 67 16.26 -11.10 2.80
CA GLY A 67 16.96 -12.07 3.64
C GLY A 67 16.18 -13.37 3.93
N GLN A 68 15.04 -13.57 3.27
CA GLN A 68 14.27 -14.81 3.33
C GLN A 68 13.75 -15.19 1.95
N GLN A 69 13.65 -16.50 1.70
CA GLN A 69 13.08 -17.01 0.45
C GLN A 69 11.56 -16.96 0.52
N LEU A 70 10.93 -16.55 -0.58
CA LEU A 70 9.48 -16.58 -0.72
C LEU A 70 8.99 -18.05 -0.67
N SER A 71 8.01 -18.30 0.19
CA SER A 71 7.41 -19.61 0.43
C SER A 71 5.90 -19.47 0.64
N LEU A 72 5.16 -20.57 0.55
CA LEU A 72 3.71 -20.57 0.76
C LEU A 72 3.34 -20.08 2.18
N GLU A 73 4.22 -20.28 3.15
CA GLU A 73 4.01 -19.87 4.54
C GLU A 73 4.14 -18.35 4.74
N ASN A 74 4.96 -17.69 3.92
CA ASN A 74 5.26 -16.27 4.05
C ASN A 74 4.72 -15.41 2.88
N ALA A 75 4.10 -16.02 1.87
CA ALA A 75 3.55 -15.33 0.70
C ALA A 75 2.57 -14.21 1.08
N HIS A 76 1.67 -14.46 2.04
CA HIS A 76 0.76 -13.44 2.54
C HIS A 76 1.49 -12.25 3.17
N VAL A 77 2.54 -12.51 3.94
CA VAL A 77 3.35 -11.46 4.58
C VAL A 77 4.10 -10.66 3.53
N ALA A 78 4.71 -11.33 2.55
CA ALA A 78 5.41 -10.69 1.43
C ALA A 78 4.48 -9.75 0.67
N VAL A 79 3.28 -10.23 0.32
CA VAL A 79 2.31 -9.43 -0.44
C VAL A 79 1.76 -8.27 0.40
N GLN A 80 1.53 -8.47 1.69
CA GLN A 80 1.13 -7.38 2.58
C GLN A 80 2.22 -6.29 2.64
N GLN A 81 3.49 -6.67 2.68
CA GLN A 81 4.61 -5.71 2.62
C GLN A 81 4.66 -4.97 1.27
N ILE A 82 4.42 -5.67 0.16
CA ILE A 82 4.34 -5.06 -1.18
C ILE A 82 3.21 -4.01 -1.24
N ILE A 83 2.00 -4.39 -0.81
CA ILE A 83 0.84 -3.49 -0.78
C ILE A 83 1.15 -2.27 0.08
N MET A 84 1.68 -2.47 1.29
CA MET A 84 2.06 -1.38 2.20
C MET A 84 3.08 -0.45 1.58
N HIS A 85 4.09 -1.00 0.89
CA HIS A 85 5.11 -0.20 0.25
C HIS A 85 4.55 0.65 -0.90
N GLU A 86 3.84 0.02 -1.84
CA GLU A 86 3.35 0.69 -3.05
C GLU A 86 2.23 1.71 -2.75
N VAL A 87 1.39 1.46 -1.74
CA VAL A 87 0.27 2.34 -1.39
C VAL A 87 0.68 3.45 -0.43
N LEU A 88 1.50 3.15 0.59
CA LEU A 88 1.80 4.08 1.68
C LEU A 88 3.26 4.53 1.73
N ASN A 89 4.22 3.60 1.78
CA ASN A 89 5.61 3.97 2.12
C ASN A 89 6.31 4.73 1.00
N LYS A 90 6.13 4.30 -0.25
CA LYS A 90 6.75 4.89 -1.45
C LYS A 90 6.42 6.37 -1.66
N ARG A 91 5.28 6.83 -1.15
CA ARG A 91 4.78 8.20 -1.28
C ARG A 91 4.59 8.91 0.06
N SER A 92 5.23 8.38 1.11
CA SER A 92 5.04 8.86 2.48
C SER A 92 5.47 10.31 2.66
N GLY A 93 6.55 10.73 1.98
CA GLY A 93 7.02 12.11 1.97
C GLY A 93 6.01 13.07 1.34
N GLU A 94 5.54 12.75 0.13
CA GLU A 94 4.58 13.57 -0.60
C GLU A 94 3.24 13.66 0.14
N MET A 95 2.78 12.56 0.73
CA MET A 95 1.58 12.57 1.55
C MET A 95 1.75 13.41 2.83
N ALA A 96 2.93 13.37 3.46
CA ALA A 96 3.23 14.19 4.63
C ALA A 96 3.30 15.68 4.28
N ASP A 97 3.80 16.03 3.09
CA ASP A 97 3.81 17.40 2.58
C ASP A 97 2.38 17.90 2.31
N ILE A 98 1.53 17.08 1.70
CA ILE A 98 0.10 17.39 1.53
C ILE A 98 -0.58 17.61 2.88
N ALA A 99 -0.38 16.69 3.83
CA ALA A 99 -0.93 16.81 5.18
C ALA A 99 -0.41 18.07 5.89
N SER A 100 0.80 18.54 5.59
CA SER A 100 1.38 19.77 6.13
C SER A 100 0.81 21.01 5.48
N GLY A 101 0.61 21.01 4.16
CA GLY A 101 -0.11 22.05 3.46
C GLY A 101 -1.54 22.22 3.99
N MET A 102 -2.27 21.12 4.20
CA MET A 102 -3.64 21.15 4.73
C MET A 102 -3.72 21.67 6.17
N GLU A 103 -2.70 21.40 6.97
CA GLU A 103 -2.63 21.88 8.35
C GLU A 103 -2.49 23.41 8.43
N THR A 104 -1.94 24.07 7.41
CA THR A 104 -1.87 25.55 7.37
C THR A 104 -3.24 26.23 7.44
N LEU A 105 -4.28 25.53 6.97
CA LEU A 105 -5.67 25.97 7.02
C LEU A 105 -6.49 25.24 8.10
N SER A 106 -5.82 24.48 8.99
CA SER A 106 -6.46 23.59 9.98
C SER A 106 -7.41 22.54 9.39
N LEU A 107 -7.30 22.24 8.09
CA LEU A 107 -8.12 21.24 7.43
C LEU A 107 -7.76 19.82 7.88
N GLN A 108 -6.49 19.55 8.17
CA GLN A 108 -6.08 18.25 8.69
C GLN A 108 -6.69 17.99 10.08
N LYS A 109 -6.66 18.96 10.99
CA LYS A 109 -7.38 18.91 12.28
C LYS A 109 -8.89 18.67 12.12
N LEU A 110 -9.52 19.32 11.13
CA LEU A 110 -10.94 19.11 10.86
C LEU A 110 -11.21 17.66 10.40
N LEU A 111 -10.38 17.15 9.49
CA LEU A 111 -10.51 15.79 8.96
C LEU A 111 -10.23 14.71 10.02
N SER A 112 -9.30 14.96 10.95
CA SER A 112 -9.03 14.04 12.05
C SER A 112 -10.15 14.03 13.08
N ALA A 113 -10.78 15.17 13.35
CA ALA A 113 -11.93 15.30 14.25
C ALA A 113 -13.25 14.80 13.63
N CYS A 114 -13.40 14.89 12.31
CA CYS A 114 -14.60 14.51 11.58
C CYS A 114 -14.26 13.55 10.42
N PRO A 115 -14.09 12.24 10.71
CA PRO A 115 -13.68 11.25 9.70
C PRO A 115 -14.64 11.15 8.49
N ASP A 116 -15.92 11.43 8.68
CA ASP A 116 -16.92 11.38 7.61
C ASP A 116 -16.65 12.39 6.49
N LEU A 117 -15.98 13.51 6.81
CA LEU A 117 -15.60 14.53 5.84
C LEU A 117 -14.47 14.09 4.92
N VAL A 118 -13.69 13.08 5.30
CA VAL A 118 -12.59 12.55 4.49
C VAL A 118 -13.11 12.09 3.13
N ASN A 119 -14.27 11.43 3.10
CA ASN A 119 -14.88 10.95 1.85
C ASN A 119 -15.48 12.06 0.98
N VAL A 120 -15.73 13.24 1.57
CA VAL A 120 -16.22 14.42 0.85
C VAL A 120 -15.05 15.20 0.25
N VAL A 121 -13.97 15.37 1.02
CA VAL A 121 -12.76 16.08 0.58
C VAL A 121 -11.94 15.24 -0.40
N PHE A 122 -11.87 13.94 -0.17
CA PHE A 122 -11.18 12.96 -1.01
C PHE A 122 -12.17 11.92 -1.53
N PRO A 123 -12.98 12.27 -2.55
CA PRO A 123 -13.92 11.33 -3.12
C PRO A 123 -13.20 10.10 -3.68
N LEU A 124 -13.67 8.92 -3.27
CA LEU A 124 -13.24 7.65 -3.83
C LEU A 124 -13.80 7.57 -5.24
N SER A 125 -12.95 7.79 -6.25
CA SER A 125 -13.30 7.46 -7.62
C SER A 125 -13.51 5.95 -7.67
N LYS A 126 -14.77 5.52 -7.81
CA LYS A 126 -15.06 4.15 -8.25
C LYS A 126 -14.52 4.04 -9.67
N ALA A 127 -13.42 3.31 -9.84
CA ALA A 127 -13.03 2.77 -11.14
C ALA A 127 -13.92 1.56 -11.44
#